data_AF-A0A534B9K4-F1
#
_entry.id   AF-A0A534B9K4-F1
#
_cell.length_a   1.000
_cell.length_b   1.000
_cell.length_c   1.000
_cell.angle_alpha   90.00
_cell.angle_beta   90.00
_cell.angle_gamma   90.00
#
_symmetry.space_group_name_H-M   'P 1'
#
loop_
_entity.id
_entity.type
_entity.pdbx_description
1 polymer ?
#
loop_
_entity_poly.entity_id
_entity_poly.type
_entity_poly.pdbx_seq_one_letter_code
_entity_poly.pdbx_strand_id
1 'polypeptide(L)'
;GVLTLGRRAFYRPTAILSERFTPVWVVSIAGVIVLAVWIGLMSYRHVGYSHELWWTFALDGNAPRMLRASVAVILLATAYVLLNMLQPARAEPTVAGPEELERARAVIAKSDLTIANAALSGDKRLLFSDAGDAFLMYQIAGRSWIALGDPVGSQSGAEELVWRFREMSDLHGGQTVFYQASGERLSLYVDLGLAALKIGEEARVPLRDFSLQGAARAELRQAHQRAQRDGAGFEVVPAERLEELLPALQRISDSWLASKSTGEKRFSVGAFTPRYVRQFPVAVVRSEGVPAAFANLWTTGTKAELSVDLMRFGPDAPRGAMDYLFIELMSWGRAQGYTWFNLGTAPLAGLERHPLAPAWHRVGNFVFRHGEHFYNFEGLRRYKAKFEPVWEPKYLAARGGISLPRVLVDVSVLIAGGMKELLTR
;
A
#
# COMPACT_ATOMS: atom_id res chain seq x y z
N GLY A 1 7.23 -41.98 -0.45
CA GLY A 1 6.69 -42.15 -1.81
C GLY A 1 6.20 -40.84 -2.40
N VAL A 2 5.12 -40.26 -1.88
CA VAL A 2 4.51 -39.04 -2.43
C VAL A 2 5.41 -37.80 -2.29
N LEU A 3 6.05 -37.60 -1.13
CA LEU A 3 6.95 -36.46 -0.89
C LEU A 3 8.22 -36.48 -1.76
N THR A 4 8.74 -37.66 -2.07
CA THR A 4 9.95 -37.84 -2.89
C THR A 4 9.69 -37.59 -4.37
N LEU A 5 8.50 -37.96 -4.88
CA LEU A 5 8.05 -37.62 -6.23
C LEU A 5 7.77 -36.11 -6.38
N GLY A 6 7.29 -35.47 -5.31
CA GLY A 6 7.02 -34.03 -5.26
C GLY A 6 8.22 -33.13 -4.94
N ARG A 7 9.47 -33.64 -4.87
CA ARG A 7 10.63 -32.86 -4.37
C ARG A 7 10.85 -31.53 -5.11
N ARG A 8 10.52 -31.47 -6.41
CA ARG A 8 10.62 -30.26 -7.24
C ARG A 8 9.54 -29.22 -6.91
N ALA A 9 8.41 -29.64 -6.34
CA ALA A 9 7.36 -28.74 -5.86
C ALA A 9 7.72 -28.08 -4.51
N PHE A 10 8.68 -28.65 -3.77
CA PHE A 10 9.26 -28.07 -2.56
C PHE A 10 10.56 -27.31 -2.89
N TYR A 11 10.48 -26.36 -3.83
CA TYR A 11 11.62 -25.53 -4.25
C TYR A 11 12.02 -24.49 -3.20
N ARG A 12 11.13 -24.23 -2.24
CA ARG A 12 11.35 -23.27 -1.16
C ARG A 12 12.38 -23.86 -0.19
N PRO A 13 13.56 -23.24 0.00
CA PRO A 13 14.46 -23.57 1.10
C PRO A 13 13.87 -23.02 2.40
N THR A 14 12.72 -23.56 2.78
CA THR A 14 12.21 -23.50 4.14
C THR A 14 12.90 -24.60 4.90
N ALA A 15 13.84 -24.23 5.77
CA ALA A 15 14.10 -25.11 6.90
C ALA A 15 12.74 -25.34 7.58
N ILE A 16 12.38 -26.58 7.88
CA ILE A 16 11.14 -26.89 8.62
C ILE A 16 11.05 -26.03 9.91
N LEU A 17 12.22 -25.64 10.42
CA LEU A 17 12.49 -24.73 11.53
C LEU A 17 12.39 -23.21 11.25
N SER A 18 12.04 -22.76 10.04
CA SER A 18 12.08 -21.32 9.65
C SER A 18 10.72 -20.62 9.64
N GLU A 19 9.62 -21.34 9.80
CA GLU A 19 8.32 -20.70 10.01
C GLU A 19 8.14 -20.35 11.49
N ARG A 20 7.86 -19.07 11.76
CA ARG A 20 7.42 -18.63 13.09
C ARG A 20 6.13 -19.34 13.43
N PHE A 21 6.10 -20.04 14.57
CA PHE A 21 4.85 -20.55 15.12
C PHE A 21 3.94 -19.35 15.40
N THR A 22 2.82 -19.28 14.70
CA THR A 22 1.76 -18.34 15.05
C THR A 22 1.21 -18.72 16.44
N PRO A 23 0.62 -17.79 17.21
CA PRO A 23 0.00 -18.11 18.50
C PRO A 23 -0.97 -19.29 18.41
N VAL A 24 -1.66 -19.42 17.27
CA VAL A 24 -2.53 -20.56 16.94
C VAL A 24 -1.76 -21.88 16.97
N TRP A 25 -0.59 -21.93 16.34
CA TRP A 25 0.26 -23.12 16.25
C TRP A 25 0.83 -23.51 17.62
N VAL A 26 1.19 -22.54 18.46
CA VAL A 26 1.59 -22.77 19.86
C VAL A 26 0.42 -23.35 20.67
N VAL A 27 -0.78 -22.78 20.53
CA VAL A 27 -2.00 -23.26 21.20
C VAL A 27 -2.38 -24.65 20.70
N SER A 28 -2.24 -24.94 19.40
CA SER A 28 -2.51 -26.27 18.84
C SER A 28 -1.53 -27.32 19.38
N ILE A 29 -0.23 -27.01 19.43
CA ILE A 29 0.76 -27.91 20.04
C ILE A 29 0.46 -28.12 21.53
N ALA A 30 0.22 -27.03 22.26
CA ALA A 30 -0.13 -27.11 23.68
C ALA A 30 -1.40 -27.94 23.89
N GLY A 31 -2.42 -27.77 23.03
CA GLY A 31 -3.65 -28.54 23.05
C GLY A 31 -3.42 -30.02 22.79
N VAL A 32 -2.58 -30.38 21.81
CA VAL A 32 -2.21 -31.78 21.53
C VAL A 32 -1.44 -32.38 22.71
N ILE A 33 -0.52 -31.64 23.33
CA ILE A 33 0.21 -32.09 24.53
C ILE A 33 -0.75 -32.29 25.70
N VAL A 34 -1.63 -31.32 25.97
CA VAL A 34 -2.64 -31.41 27.05
C VAL A 34 -3.56 -32.61 26.82
N LEU A 35 -4.02 -32.81 25.58
CA LEU A 35 -4.87 -33.95 25.24
C LEU A 35 -4.13 -35.28 25.42
N ALA A 36 -2.88 -35.38 24.98
CA ALA A 36 -2.06 -36.58 25.14
C ALA A 36 -1.79 -36.90 26.62
N VAL A 37 -1.49 -35.87 27.43
CA VAL A 37 -1.33 -35.99 28.89
C VAL A 37 -2.66 -36.40 29.53
N TRP A 38 -3.77 -35.81 29.12
CA TRP A 38 -5.10 -36.13 29.66
C TRP A 38 -5.53 -37.57 29.33
N ILE A 39 -5.35 -38.01 28.08
CA ILE A 39 -5.56 -39.40 27.66
C ILE A 39 -4.65 -40.33 28.46
N GLY A 40 -3.40 -39.93 28.69
CA GLY A 40 -2.46 -40.69 29.50
C GLY A 40 -2.92 -40.85 30.95
N LEU A 41 -3.34 -39.76 31.60
CA LEU A 41 -3.85 -39.79 32.96
C LEU A 41 -5.14 -40.62 33.05
N MET A 42 -6.06 -40.51 32.08
CA MET A 42 -7.28 -41.31 32.04
C MET A 42 -7.01 -42.80 31.83
N SER A 43 -6.08 -43.15 30.94
CA SER A 43 -5.72 -44.53 30.64
C SER A 43 -5.01 -45.23 31.82
N TYR A 44 -4.35 -44.48 32.70
CA TYR A 44 -3.59 -45.02 33.85
C TYR A 44 -4.21 -44.70 35.21
N ARG A 45 -5.45 -44.21 35.25
CA ARG A 45 -6.19 -43.89 36.50
C ARG A 45 -6.36 -45.07 37.48
N HIS A 46 -6.13 -46.30 37.04
CA HIS A 46 -6.26 -47.52 37.83
C HIS A 46 -4.90 -48.19 38.16
N VAL A 47 -3.77 -47.55 37.86
CA VAL A 47 -2.43 -48.07 38.17
C VAL A 47 -1.87 -47.29 39.36
N GLY A 48 -1.47 -47.99 40.42
CA GLY A 48 -0.91 -47.38 41.62
C GLY A 48 0.34 -46.56 41.30
N TYR A 49 0.28 -45.25 41.55
CA TYR A 49 1.41 -44.33 41.36
C TYR A 49 2.46 -44.59 42.44
N SER A 50 3.65 -45.08 42.08
CA SER A 50 4.80 -45.16 42.98
C SER A 50 5.48 -43.80 43.09
N HIS A 51 5.81 -43.36 44.31
CA HIS A 51 6.45 -42.08 44.65
C HIS A 51 7.95 -41.99 44.26
N GLU A 52 8.32 -42.39 43.05
CA GLU A 52 9.70 -42.25 42.56
C GLU A 52 9.92 -40.97 41.75
N LEU A 53 11.12 -40.41 41.88
CA LEU A 53 11.55 -39.20 41.18
C LEU A 53 11.52 -39.42 39.66
N TRP A 54 10.98 -38.47 38.91
CA TRP A 54 10.74 -38.57 37.47
C TRP A 54 11.97 -38.94 36.60
N TRP A 55 13.19 -38.74 37.10
CA TRP A 55 14.43 -39.15 36.44
C TRP A 55 14.74 -40.65 36.55
N THR A 56 14.40 -41.33 37.66
CA THR A 56 14.53 -42.79 37.75
C THR A 56 13.49 -43.49 36.86
N PHE A 57 12.31 -42.88 36.71
CA PHE A 57 11.24 -43.36 35.84
C PHE A 57 11.58 -43.37 34.32
N ALA A 58 12.49 -42.51 33.86
CA ALA A 58 12.88 -42.46 32.45
C ALA A 58 13.90 -43.56 32.06
N LEU A 59 14.70 -44.02 33.02
CA LEU A 59 15.84 -44.91 32.82
C LEU A 59 15.57 -46.36 33.26
N ASP A 60 14.64 -46.61 34.19
CA ASP A 60 14.29 -47.95 34.65
C ASP A 60 13.25 -48.69 33.76
N GLY A 61 13.40 -50.01 33.69
CA GLY A 61 12.67 -50.90 32.78
C GLY A 61 11.16 -50.99 32.99
N ASN A 62 10.66 -50.67 34.19
CA ASN A 62 9.26 -50.87 34.61
C ASN A 62 8.31 -49.70 34.33
N ALA A 63 8.80 -48.56 33.83
CA ALA A 63 7.93 -47.46 33.42
C ALA A 63 7.13 -47.83 32.15
N PRO A 64 5.80 -47.62 32.09
CA PRO A 64 5.02 -47.86 30.89
C PRO A 64 5.63 -47.14 29.68
N ARG A 65 5.88 -47.88 28.59
CA ARG A 65 6.56 -47.38 27.37
C ARG A 65 5.94 -46.07 26.85
N MET A 66 4.64 -45.89 27.08
CA MET A 66 3.89 -44.70 26.71
C MET A 66 4.37 -43.43 27.41
N LEU A 67 4.67 -43.48 28.71
CA LEU A 67 5.14 -42.31 29.45
C LEU A 67 6.55 -41.87 29.02
N ARG A 68 7.44 -42.84 28.75
CA ARG A 68 8.78 -42.58 28.19
C ARG A 68 8.69 -41.95 26.80
N ALA A 69 7.82 -42.46 25.94
CA ALA A 69 7.58 -41.89 24.62
C ALA A 69 7.02 -40.45 24.70
N SER A 70 6.08 -40.17 25.61
CA SER A 70 5.52 -38.83 25.79
C SER A 70 6.57 -37.81 26.26
N VAL A 71 7.45 -38.17 27.19
CA VAL A 71 8.55 -37.29 27.64
C VAL A 71 9.52 -37.02 26.50
N ALA A 72 9.89 -38.04 25.72
CA ALA A 72 10.75 -37.86 24.55
C ALA A 72 10.11 -36.94 23.50
N VAL A 73 8.81 -37.10 23.22
CA VAL A 73 8.07 -36.22 22.30
C VAL A 73 8.01 -34.78 22.82
N ILE A 74 7.75 -34.58 24.11
CA ILE A 74 7.72 -33.23 24.71
C ILE A 74 9.11 -32.59 24.66
N LEU A 75 10.16 -33.32 25.01
CA LEU A 75 11.54 -32.81 24.95
C LEU A 75 11.96 -32.47 23.52
N LEU A 76 11.67 -33.34 22.54
CA LEU A 76 11.95 -33.08 21.13
C LEU A 76 11.13 -31.90 20.61
N ALA A 77 9.85 -31.79 20.95
CA ALA A 77 9.01 -30.65 20.58
C ALA A 77 9.51 -29.35 21.21
N THR A 78 9.92 -29.40 22.48
CA THR A 78 10.43 -28.23 23.23
C THR A 78 11.78 -27.79 22.68
N ALA A 79 12.71 -28.73 22.45
CA ALA A 79 14.00 -28.45 21.83
C ALA A 79 13.82 -27.91 20.40
N TYR A 80 12.89 -28.46 19.63
CA TYR A 80 12.54 -27.97 18.30
C TYR A 80 12.00 -26.53 18.34
N VAL A 81 11.11 -26.21 19.28
CA VAL A 81 10.60 -24.84 19.49
C VAL A 81 11.72 -23.90 19.93
N LEU A 82 12.58 -24.31 20.87
CA LEU A 82 13.68 -23.49 21.38
C LEU A 82 14.72 -23.20 20.29
N LEU A 83 15.12 -24.21 19.52
CA LEU A 83 16.05 -24.07 18.41
C LEU A 83 15.48 -23.20 17.28
N ASN A 84 14.16 -23.23 17.05
CA ASN A 84 13.47 -22.34 16.11
C ASN A 84 13.43 -20.88 16.62
N MET A 85 13.15 -20.66 17.92
CA MET A 85 13.20 -19.31 18.52
C MET A 85 14.60 -18.70 18.54
N LEU A 86 15.65 -19.52 18.57
CA LEU A 86 17.05 -19.10 18.55
C LEU A 86 17.62 -18.85 17.14
N GLN A 87 16.84 -19.06 16.07
CA GLN A 87 17.33 -18.81 14.71
C GLN A 87 17.47 -17.30 14.44
N PRO A 88 18.56 -16.85 13.77
CA PRO A 88 18.71 -15.46 13.38
C PRO A 88 17.52 -15.03 12.51
N ALA A 89 16.85 -13.95 12.92
CA ALA A 89 15.82 -13.34 12.10
C ALA A 89 16.43 -12.96 10.74
N ARG A 90 15.83 -13.44 9.64
CA ARG A 90 16.18 -12.91 8.31
C ARG A 90 15.92 -11.42 8.36
N ALA A 91 16.97 -10.64 8.07
CA ALA A 91 16.86 -9.19 8.06
C ALA A 91 15.73 -8.80 7.11
N GLU A 92 14.69 -8.17 7.65
CA GLU A 92 13.69 -7.57 6.80
C GLU A 92 14.39 -6.48 5.98
N PRO A 93 14.14 -6.40 4.66
CA PRO A 93 14.73 -5.35 3.85
C PRO A 93 14.46 -3.99 4.50
N THR A 94 15.42 -3.08 4.43
CA THR A 94 15.27 -1.75 5.03
C THR A 94 14.47 -0.82 4.11
N VAL A 95 13.89 0.23 4.69
CA VAL A 95 13.30 1.33 3.91
C VAL A 95 14.41 2.02 3.11
N ALA A 96 14.05 2.56 1.94
CA ALA A 96 15.02 3.06 1.00
C ALA A 96 15.90 4.18 1.58
N GLY A 97 17.21 4.00 1.46
CA GLY A 97 18.20 4.99 1.85
C GLY A 97 18.29 6.17 0.86
N PRO A 98 19.02 7.25 1.21
CA PRO A 98 19.22 8.39 0.31
C PRO A 98 19.80 8.02 -1.06
N GLU A 99 20.74 7.07 -1.11
CA GLU A 99 21.37 6.60 -2.35
C GLU A 99 20.37 5.88 -3.27
N GLU A 100 19.51 5.04 -2.69
CA GLU A 100 18.47 4.33 -3.43
C GLU A 100 17.41 5.30 -3.96
N LEU A 101 17.03 6.30 -3.18
CA LEU A 101 16.12 7.36 -3.64
C LEU A 101 16.70 8.13 -4.83
N GLU A 102 18.01 8.38 -4.84
CA GLU A 102 18.66 9.07 -5.95
C GLU A 102 18.75 8.20 -7.20
N ARG A 103 19.02 6.90 -7.05
CA ARG A 103 18.91 5.93 -8.15
C ARG A 103 17.50 5.86 -8.71
N ALA A 104 16.47 5.86 -7.85
CA ALA A 104 15.09 5.90 -8.29
C ALA A 104 14.76 7.19 -9.06
N ARG A 105 15.28 8.34 -8.63
CA ARG A 105 15.10 9.62 -9.32
C ARG A 105 15.54 9.56 -10.79
N ALA A 106 16.67 8.92 -11.06
CA ALA A 106 17.18 8.75 -12.43
C ALA A 106 16.24 7.92 -13.32
N VAL A 107 15.55 6.92 -12.76
CA VAL A 107 14.54 6.13 -13.47
C VAL A 107 13.23 6.90 -13.61
N ILE A 108 12.78 7.58 -12.55
CA ILE A 108 11.56 8.42 -12.54
C ILE A 108 11.63 9.52 -13.60
N ALA A 109 12.80 10.14 -13.79
CA ALA A 109 12.99 11.18 -14.79
C ALA A 109 12.68 10.74 -16.23
N LYS A 110 12.76 9.43 -16.51
CA LYS A 110 12.47 8.83 -17.83
C LYS A 110 11.07 8.19 -17.89
N SER A 111 10.32 8.20 -16.79
CA SER A 111 9.00 7.60 -16.68
C SER A 111 7.91 8.56 -17.11
N ASP A 112 6.89 8.02 -17.79
CA ASP A 112 5.66 8.75 -18.15
C ASP A 112 4.61 8.79 -17.03
N LEU A 113 4.80 7.96 -15.99
CA LEU A 113 3.84 7.80 -14.90
C LEU A 113 4.19 8.70 -13.70
N THR A 114 3.26 9.53 -13.23
CA THR A 114 3.50 10.40 -12.08
C THR A 114 3.55 9.64 -10.76
N ILE A 115 2.86 8.50 -10.64
CA ILE A 115 2.84 7.67 -9.43
C ILE A 115 4.26 7.24 -9.01
N ALA A 116 5.20 7.15 -9.95
CA ALA A 116 6.59 6.84 -9.68
C ALA A 116 7.25 7.81 -8.67
N ASN A 117 6.79 9.07 -8.64
CA ASN A 117 7.24 10.08 -7.67
C ASN A 117 6.88 9.74 -6.22
N ALA A 118 5.89 8.86 -6.00
CA ALA A 118 5.57 8.36 -4.67
C ALA A 118 6.78 7.70 -4.01
N ALA A 119 7.73 7.13 -4.76
CA ALA A 119 8.96 6.57 -4.20
C ALA A 119 9.76 7.58 -3.36
N LEU A 120 9.69 8.88 -3.71
CA LEU A 120 10.46 9.95 -3.09
C LEU A 120 9.95 10.38 -1.70
N SER A 121 8.82 9.83 -1.23
CA SER A 121 8.37 10.02 0.16
C SER A 121 9.26 9.33 1.19
N GLY A 122 10.09 8.37 0.78
CA GLY A 122 11.08 7.72 1.64
C GLY A 122 10.49 6.80 2.72
N ASP A 123 9.22 6.40 2.57
CA ASP A 123 8.52 5.44 3.45
C ASP A 123 8.39 4.04 2.84
N LYS A 124 8.89 3.88 1.61
CA LYS A 124 8.84 2.63 0.84
C LYS A 124 10.23 2.02 0.70
N ARG A 125 10.23 0.70 0.54
CA ARG A 125 11.38 -0.08 0.11
C ARG A 125 11.43 -0.07 -1.40
N LEU A 126 12.63 -0.12 -1.96
CA LEU A 126 12.84 -0.14 -3.40
C LEU A 126 13.58 -1.43 -3.78
N LEU A 127 13.10 -2.08 -4.83
CA LEU A 127 13.75 -3.22 -5.45
C LEU A 127 14.15 -2.80 -6.87
N PHE A 128 15.43 -2.86 -7.20
CA PHE A 128 15.94 -2.48 -8.53
C PHE A 128 16.18 -3.70 -9.40
N SER A 129 16.00 -3.53 -10.72
CA SER A 129 16.42 -4.51 -11.72
C SER A 129 17.94 -4.67 -11.70
N ASP A 130 18.43 -5.81 -12.19
CA ASP A 130 19.88 -6.06 -12.27
C ASP A 130 20.59 -5.02 -13.17
N ALA A 131 19.92 -4.58 -14.24
CA ALA A 131 20.41 -3.49 -15.10
C ALA A 131 20.28 -2.09 -14.48
N GLY A 132 19.48 -1.93 -13.42
CA GLY A 132 19.27 -0.65 -12.74
C GLY A 132 18.45 0.39 -13.49
N ASP A 133 17.74 -0.04 -14.53
CA ASP A 133 16.88 0.76 -15.40
C ASP A 133 15.40 0.67 -15.03
N ALA A 134 15.05 -0.15 -14.03
CA ALA A 134 13.72 -0.28 -13.46
C ALA A 134 13.77 -0.44 -11.94
N PHE A 135 12.69 -0.06 -11.27
CA PHE A 135 12.48 -0.33 -9.86
C PHE A 135 11.02 -0.62 -9.53
N LEU A 136 10.82 -1.37 -8.45
CA LEU A 136 9.53 -1.64 -7.83
C LEU A 136 9.56 -1.07 -6.42
N MET A 137 8.55 -0.27 -6.09
CA MET A 137 8.40 0.30 -4.75
C MET A 137 7.35 -0.47 -3.95
N TYR A 138 7.67 -0.86 -2.73
CA TYR A 138 6.80 -1.70 -1.90
C TYR A 138 6.97 -1.44 -0.41
N GLN A 139 6.04 -1.97 0.37
CA GLN A 139 6.09 -1.95 1.82
C GLN A 139 5.46 -3.23 2.38
N ILE A 140 5.74 -3.55 3.64
CA ILE A 140 5.32 -4.80 4.27
C ILE A 140 4.36 -4.47 5.42
N ALA A 141 3.16 -5.01 5.37
CA ALA A 141 2.16 -4.89 6.43
C ALA A 141 1.68 -6.29 6.83
N GLY A 142 1.96 -6.68 8.08
CA GLY A 142 1.62 -8.02 8.56
C GLY A 142 2.33 -9.12 7.77
N ARG A 143 1.58 -9.87 6.97
CA ARG A 143 2.13 -10.88 6.04
C ARG A 143 2.04 -10.45 4.58
N SER A 144 1.53 -9.26 4.30
CA SER A 144 1.32 -8.77 2.94
C SER A 144 2.51 -7.91 2.51
N TRP A 145 3.12 -8.31 1.40
CA TRP A 145 4.16 -7.57 0.69
C TRP A 145 3.48 -6.81 -0.43
N ILE A 146 3.32 -5.51 -0.25
CA ILE A 146 2.43 -4.67 -1.05
C ILE A 146 3.28 -3.74 -1.91
N ALA A 147 3.36 -4.03 -3.20
CA ALA A 147 3.90 -3.13 -4.21
C ALA A 147 2.88 -2.02 -4.51
N LEU A 148 3.36 -0.79 -4.66
CA LEU A 148 2.56 0.36 -5.07
C LEU A 148 2.70 0.56 -6.59
N GLY A 149 1.60 0.39 -7.32
CA GLY A 149 1.57 0.46 -8.76
C GLY A 149 2.32 -0.69 -9.45
N ASP A 150 2.59 -0.48 -10.73
CA ASP A 150 3.43 -1.36 -11.54
C ASP A 150 4.92 -0.99 -11.37
N PRO A 151 5.87 -1.89 -11.71
CA PRO A 151 7.28 -1.52 -11.75
C PRO A 151 7.54 -0.34 -12.71
N VAL A 152 8.36 0.61 -12.28
CA VAL A 152 8.71 1.82 -13.03
C VAL A 152 10.01 1.58 -13.79
N GLY A 153 10.06 1.92 -15.08
CA GLY A 153 11.26 1.80 -15.91
C GLY A 153 11.05 0.93 -17.15
N SER A 154 12.11 0.24 -17.58
CA SER A 154 12.08 -0.61 -18.78
C SER A 154 11.10 -1.79 -18.65
N GLN A 155 10.59 -2.26 -19.79
CA GLN A 155 9.68 -3.41 -19.82
C GLN A 155 10.37 -4.71 -19.35
N SER A 156 11.59 -4.97 -19.80
CA SER A 156 12.36 -6.15 -19.38
C SER A 156 12.67 -6.11 -17.88
N GLY A 157 13.02 -4.94 -17.34
CA GLY A 157 13.24 -4.78 -15.91
C GLY A 157 11.95 -4.97 -15.11
N ALA A 158 10.79 -4.54 -15.64
CA ALA A 158 9.51 -4.79 -15.00
C ALA A 158 9.18 -6.29 -14.89
N GLU A 159 9.38 -7.06 -15.95
CA GLU A 159 9.16 -8.51 -15.97
C GLU A 159 10.08 -9.24 -14.97
N GLU A 160 11.37 -8.88 -14.93
CA GLU A 160 12.32 -9.39 -13.92
C GLU A 160 11.84 -9.09 -12.49
N LEU A 161 11.48 -7.83 -12.24
CA LEU A 161 11.15 -7.33 -10.91
C LEU A 161 9.90 -7.98 -10.31
N VAL A 162 8.87 -8.25 -11.12
CA VAL A 162 7.64 -8.87 -10.60
C VAL A 162 7.88 -10.31 -10.14
N TRP A 163 8.71 -11.08 -10.86
CA TRP A 163 9.13 -12.43 -10.46
C TRP A 163 10.02 -12.38 -9.23
N ARG A 164 11.04 -11.52 -9.23
CA ARG A 164 11.95 -11.35 -8.09
C ARG A 164 11.21 -10.91 -6.83
N PHE A 165 10.22 -10.03 -6.95
CA PHE A 165 9.37 -9.62 -5.84
C PHE A 165 8.49 -10.77 -5.34
N ARG A 166 7.92 -11.55 -6.25
CA ARG A 166 7.15 -12.76 -5.91
C ARG A 166 8.00 -13.77 -5.15
N GLU A 167 9.20 -14.08 -5.64
CA GLU A 167 10.15 -14.97 -4.98
C GLU A 167 10.57 -14.44 -3.62
N MET A 168 10.90 -13.15 -3.52
CA MET A 168 11.28 -12.52 -2.26
C MET A 168 10.16 -12.62 -1.22
N SER A 169 8.93 -12.30 -1.60
CA SER A 169 7.78 -12.42 -0.71
C SER A 169 7.51 -13.89 -0.33
N ASP A 170 7.62 -14.84 -1.26
CA ASP A 170 7.45 -16.27 -1.00
C ASP A 170 8.53 -16.82 -0.05
N LEU A 171 9.80 -16.44 -0.24
CA LEU A 171 10.90 -16.79 0.66
C LEU A 171 10.67 -16.31 2.10
N HIS A 172 10.02 -15.17 2.28
CA HIS A 172 9.66 -14.62 3.60
C HIS A 172 8.29 -15.09 4.11
N GLY A 173 7.59 -15.95 3.38
CA GLY A 173 6.25 -16.45 3.75
C GLY A 173 5.17 -15.39 3.66
N GLY A 174 5.46 -14.31 2.94
CA GLY A 174 4.54 -13.21 2.67
C GLY A 174 3.61 -13.52 1.50
N GLN A 175 2.54 -12.74 1.43
CA GLN A 175 1.62 -12.70 0.31
C GLN A 175 2.01 -11.56 -0.61
N THR A 176 2.23 -11.86 -1.88
CA THR A 176 2.52 -10.85 -2.91
C THR A 176 1.25 -10.13 -3.28
N VAL A 177 1.32 -8.80 -3.25
CA VAL A 177 0.20 -7.91 -3.54
C VAL A 177 0.72 -6.75 -4.39
N PHE A 178 0.01 -6.43 -5.47
CA PHE A 178 0.21 -5.21 -6.24
C PHE A 178 -1.03 -4.33 -6.07
N TYR A 179 -0.87 -3.15 -5.51
CA TYR A 179 -1.95 -2.20 -5.25
C TYR A 179 -1.92 -1.06 -6.25
N GLN A 180 -3.06 -0.74 -6.88
CA GLN A 180 -3.17 0.22 -7.99
C GLN A 180 -2.39 -0.19 -9.26
N ALA A 181 -2.35 -1.49 -9.55
CA ALA A 181 -1.84 -2.02 -10.81
C ALA A 181 -2.66 -1.51 -12.01
N SER A 182 -2.00 -1.25 -13.15
CA SER A 182 -2.70 -0.85 -14.38
C SER A 182 -3.39 -2.03 -15.07
N GLY A 183 -4.38 -1.71 -15.90
CA GLY A 183 -5.02 -2.69 -16.78
C GLY A 183 -4.08 -3.27 -17.84
N GLU A 184 -3.06 -2.52 -18.27
CA GLU A 184 -2.15 -2.90 -19.35
C GLU A 184 -1.22 -4.06 -18.95
N ARG A 185 -0.90 -4.17 -17.67
CA ARG A 185 0.06 -5.15 -17.13
C ARG A 185 -0.59 -6.35 -16.44
N LEU A 186 -1.90 -6.54 -16.64
CA LEU A 186 -2.63 -7.64 -15.99
C LEU A 186 -2.12 -9.03 -16.38
N SER A 187 -1.63 -9.21 -17.61
CA SER A 187 -1.03 -10.47 -18.06
C SER A 187 0.13 -10.91 -17.16
N LEU A 188 1.03 -9.98 -16.81
CA LEU A 188 2.17 -10.24 -15.92
C LEU A 188 1.71 -10.78 -14.56
N TYR A 189 0.62 -10.24 -14.01
CA TYR A 189 0.08 -10.68 -12.72
C TYR A 189 -0.64 -12.03 -12.79
N VAL A 190 -1.29 -12.32 -13.91
CA VAL A 190 -1.90 -13.63 -14.16
C VAL A 190 -0.82 -14.71 -14.25
N ASP A 191 0.31 -14.44 -14.91
CA ASP A 191 1.44 -15.38 -15.01
C ASP A 191 2.07 -15.70 -13.64
N LEU A 192 2.00 -14.76 -12.68
CA LEU A 192 2.39 -14.96 -11.28
C LEU A 192 1.38 -15.76 -10.45
N GLY A 193 0.24 -16.13 -11.04
CA GLY A 193 -0.86 -16.81 -10.37
C GLY A 193 -1.66 -15.88 -9.44
N LEU A 194 -1.68 -14.57 -9.70
CA LEU A 194 -2.46 -13.60 -8.95
C LEU A 194 -3.81 -13.35 -9.62
N ALA A 195 -4.83 -13.12 -8.80
CA ALA A 195 -6.13 -12.67 -9.26
C ALA A 195 -6.18 -11.14 -9.24
N ALA A 196 -6.60 -10.53 -10.35
CA ALA A 196 -6.78 -9.10 -10.46
C ALA A 196 -8.19 -8.68 -10.01
N LEU A 197 -8.24 -7.74 -9.08
CA LEU A 197 -9.47 -7.19 -8.52
C LEU A 197 -9.57 -5.72 -8.90
N LYS A 198 -10.60 -5.29 -9.64
CA LYS A 198 -10.79 -3.85 -9.88
C LYS A 198 -11.06 -3.16 -8.55
N ILE A 199 -10.30 -2.12 -8.21
CA ILE A 199 -10.45 -1.37 -6.95
C ILE A 199 -10.93 0.06 -7.16
N GLY A 200 -10.93 0.55 -8.40
CA GLY A 200 -11.42 1.88 -8.74
C GLY A 200 -11.02 2.27 -10.16
N GLU A 201 -11.15 3.56 -10.45
CA GLU A 201 -10.72 4.16 -11.70
C GLU A 201 -9.95 5.45 -11.44
N GLU A 202 -8.87 5.63 -12.18
CA GLU A 202 -8.11 6.87 -12.23
C GLU A 202 -8.68 7.79 -13.30
N ALA A 203 -8.72 9.10 -13.02
CA ALA A 203 -9.28 10.10 -13.93
C ALA A 203 -8.15 10.90 -14.59
N ARG A 204 -7.98 10.72 -15.90
CA ARG A 204 -6.96 11.42 -16.70
C ARG A 204 -7.61 12.40 -17.66
N VAL A 205 -7.24 13.67 -17.58
CA VAL A 205 -7.78 14.74 -18.41
C VAL A 205 -6.77 15.08 -19.52
N PRO A 206 -7.16 15.03 -20.80
CA PRO A 206 -6.27 15.45 -21.88
C PRO A 206 -6.08 16.97 -21.83
N LEU A 207 -4.83 17.43 -21.77
CA LEU A 207 -4.50 18.84 -21.63
C LEU A 207 -4.41 19.58 -22.96
N ARG A 208 -4.13 18.88 -24.07
CA ARG A 208 -3.94 19.50 -25.39
C ARG A 208 -5.11 20.40 -25.79
N ASP A 209 -6.31 19.89 -25.58
CA ASP A 209 -7.58 20.51 -25.96
C ASP A 209 -8.32 21.11 -24.74
N PHE A 210 -7.66 21.19 -23.57
CA PHE A 210 -8.27 21.72 -22.36
C PHE A 210 -8.58 23.21 -22.54
N SER A 211 -9.88 23.53 -22.45
CA SER A 211 -10.41 24.87 -22.53
C SER A 211 -11.58 25.01 -21.56
N LEU A 212 -11.70 26.19 -20.97
CA LEU A 212 -12.87 26.53 -20.18
C LEU A 212 -14.05 26.93 -21.05
N GLN A 213 -13.92 27.05 -22.37
CA GLN A 213 -15.02 27.45 -23.26
C GLN A 213 -16.08 26.33 -23.44
N GLY A 214 -17.29 26.70 -23.89
CA GLY A 214 -18.37 25.74 -24.20
C GLY A 214 -19.40 25.52 -23.08
N ALA A 215 -20.58 25.01 -23.43
CA ALA A 215 -21.69 24.88 -22.47
C ALA A 215 -21.39 23.89 -21.33
N ALA A 216 -20.74 22.76 -21.64
CA ALA A 216 -20.41 21.71 -20.67
C ALA A 216 -19.52 22.20 -19.51
N ARG A 217 -18.75 23.27 -19.71
CA ARG A 217 -17.79 23.83 -18.74
C ARG A 217 -18.27 25.12 -18.07
N ALA A 218 -19.55 25.46 -18.21
CA ALA A 218 -20.11 26.70 -17.65
C ALA A 218 -19.93 26.80 -16.13
N GLU A 219 -20.15 25.71 -15.39
CA GLU A 219 -19.96 25.68 -13.94
C GLU A 219 -18.50 25.96 -13.54
N LEU A 220 -17.54 25.35 -14.23
CA LEU A 220 -16.12 25.56 -13.97
C LEU A 220 -15.69 27.00 -14.28
N ARG A 221 -16.19 27.60 -15.37
CA ARG A 221 -15.96 29.03 -15.66
C ARG A 221 -16.49 29.95 -14.56
N GLN A 222 -17.70 29.69 -14.09
CA GLN A 222 -18.31 30.51 -13.04
C GLN A 222 -17.55 30.39 -11.72
N ALA A 223 -17.11 29.18 -11.38
CA ALA A 223 -16.28 28.95 -10.19
C ALA A 223 -14.94 29.69 -10.30
N HIS A 224 -14.29 29.62 -11.46
CA HIS A 224 -13.03 30.32 -11.75
C HIS A 224 -13.17 31.84 -11.66
N GLN A 225 -14.17 32.43 -12.33
CA GLN A 225 -14.45 33.87 -12.28
C GLN A 225 -14.85 34.36 -10.89
N ARG A 226 -15.52 33.52 -10.09
CA ARG A 226 -15.84 33.85 -8.69
C ARG A 226 -14.58 33.88 -7.85
N ALA A 227 -13.74 32.85 -7.91
CA ALA A 227 -12.49 32.79 -7.15
C ALA A 227 -11.59 34.00 -7.47
N GLN A 228 -11.45 34.38 -8.75
CA GLN A 228 -10.70 35.57 -9.13
C GLN A 228 -11.28 36.87 -8.57
N ARG A 229 -12.60 37.04 -8.59
CA ARG A 229 -13.27 38.21 -7.97
C ARG A 229 -13.07 38.27 -6.47
N ASP A 230 -12.99 37.11 -5.83
CA ASP A 230 -12.70 36.97 -4.39
C ASP A 230 -11.19 37.11 -4.09
N GLY A 231 -10.38 37.60 -5.04
CA GLY A 231 -8.96 37.89 -4.85
C GLY A 231 -8.04 36.67 -4.91
N ALA A 232 -8.48 35.56 -5.49
CA ALA A 232 -7.65 34.38 -5.67
C ALA A 232 -6.54 34.63 -6.69
N GLY A 233 -5.29 34.41 -6.28
CA GLY A 233 -4.12 34.34 -7.15
C GLY A 233 -3.56 32.93 -7.21
N PHE A 234 -2.93 32.56 -8.32
CA PHE A 234 -2.29 31.28 -8.52
C PHE A 234 -0.83 31.44 -8.93
N GLU A 235 0.05 30.66 -8.32
CA GLU A 235 1.44 30.53 -8.75
C GLU A 235 1.94 29.10 -8.57
N VAL A 236 2.86 28.67 -9.44
CA VAL A 236 3.65 27.46 -9.23
C VAL A 236 5.05 27.87 -8.78
N VAL A 237 5.35 27.55 -7.53
CA VAL A 237 6.63 27.84 -6.89
C VAL A 237 7.57 26.65 -7.11
N PRO A 238 8.74 26.85 -7.74
CA PRO A 238 9.72 25.79 -7.92
C PRO A 238 10.39 25.45 -6.57
N ALA A 239 10.94 24.25 -6.44
CA ALA A 239 11.44 23.71 -5.18
C ALA A 239 12.50 24.62 -4.51
N GLU A 240 13.32 25.30 -5.30
CA GLU A 240 14.42 26.16 -4.84
C GLU A 240 13.92 27.42 -4.11
N ARG A 241 12.69 27.87 -4.40
CA ARG A 241 12.08 29.05 -3.77
C ARG A 241 11.10 28.68 -2.66
N LEU A 242 11.03 27.41 -2.27
CA LEU A 242 10.03 26.94 -1.33
C LEU A 242 10.36 27.27 0.13
N GLU A 243 11.64 27.54 0.44
CA GLU A 243 12.12 27.69 1.83
C GLU A 243 11.34 28.74 2.61
N GLU A 244 11.10 29.89 2.00
CA GLU A 244 10.36 31.00 2.61
C GLU A 244 8.86 30.70 2.76
N LEU A 245 8.31 29.81 1.92
CA LEU A 245 6.89 29.43 1.95
C LEU A 245 6.59 28.29 2.92
N LEU A 246 7.57 27.44 3.25
CA LEU A 246 7.36 26.24 4.07
C LEU A 246 6.60 26.49 5.38
N PRO A 247 6.88 27.55 6.18
CA PRO A 247 6.10 27.82 7.38
C PRO A 247 4.63 28.11 7.11
N ALA A 248 4.31 28.80 6.00
CA ALA A 248 2.92 29.04 5.61
C ALA A 248 2.23 27.75 5.16
N LEU A 249 2.92 26.91 4.38
CA LEU A 249 2.39 25.62 3.93
C LEU A 249 2.14 24.67 5.11
N GLN A 250 3.03 24.64 6.10
CA GLN A 250 2.85 23.86 7.33
C GLN A 250 1.59 24.29 8.08
N ARG A 251 1.36 25.61 8.26
CA ARG A 251 0.14 26.11 8.92
C ARG A 251 -1.14 25.71 8.18
N ILE A 252 -1.16 25.79 6.85
CA ILE A 252 -2.28 25.34 6.02
C ILE A 252 -2.51 23.83 6.22
N SER A 253 -1.42 23.07 6.19
CA SER A 253 -1.40 21.62 6.37
C SER A 253 -1.99 21.22 7.73
N ASP A 254 -1.51 21.80 8.81
CA ASP A 254 -1.95 21.50 10.18
C ASP A 254 -3.43 21.86 10.38
N SER A 255 -3.84 23.03 9.87
CA SER A 255 -5.23 23.50 9.93
C SER A 255 -6.16 22.56 9.14
N TRP A 256 -5.71 22.09 7.98
CA TRP A 256 -6.48 21.14 7.16
C TRP A 256 -6.64 19.80 7.89
N LEU A 257 -5.57 19.23 8.45
CA LEU A 257 -5.63 17.98 9.22
C LEU A 257 -6.56 18.10 10.44
N ALA A 258 -6.46 19.20 11.18
CA ALA A 258 -7.34 19.50 12.31
C ALA A 258 -8.82 19.58 11.90
N SER A 259 -9.12 20.25 10.77
CA SER A 259 -10.49 20.38 10.24
C SER A 259 -11.08 19.05 9.76
N LYS A 260 -10.22 18.10 9.39
CA LYS A 260 -10.61 16.75 8.92
C LYS A 260 -10.56 15.71 10.03
N SER A 261 -10.15 16.08 11.24
CA SER A 261 -9.93 15.18 12.38
C SER A 261 -9.11 13.94 11.98
N THR A 262 -8.07 14.13 11.17
CA THR A 262 -7.30 13.02 10.59
C THR A 262 -5.80 13.23 10.75
N GLY A 263 -5.08 12.13 10.89
CA GLY A 263 -3.61 12.11 10.87
C GLY A 263 -3.05 12.08 9.45
N GLU A 264 -1.73 12.23 9.35
CA GLU A 264 -1.01 12.06 8.09
C GLU A 264 -1.17 10.64 7.53
N LYS A 265 -1.29 10.53 6.22
CA LYS A 265 -1.34 9.24 5.51
C LYS A 265 0.02 8.90 4.92
N ARG A 266 0.20 7.64 4.55
CA ARG A 266 1.47 7.11 4.05
C ARG A 266 1.24 6.16 2.88
N PHE A 267 2.34 5.60 2.38
CA PHE A 267 2.42 4.59 1.34
C PHE A 267 1.98 5.08 -0.04
N SER A 268 0.65 5.16 -0.28
CA SER A 268 0.08 5.56 -1.57
C SER A 268 -0.17 7.07 -1.69
N VAL A 269 -0.10 7.80 -0.58
CA VAL A 269 -0.24 9.25 -0.50
C VAL A 269 0.95 9.78 0.30
N GLY A 270 1.47 10.95 -0.09
CA GLY A 270 2.52 11.62 0.66
C GLY A 270 2.06 12.11 2.03
N ALA A 271 3.03 12.43 2.89
CA ALA A 271 2.81 13.14 4.15
C ALA A 271 3.46 14.52 4.05
N PHE A 272 2.92 15.52 4.75
CA PHE A 272 3.60 16.82 4.81
C PHE A 272 4.87 16.71 5.63
N THR A 273 6.01 16.65 4.96
CA THR A 273 7.32 16.83 5.56
C THR A 273 8.14 17.80 4.72
N PRO A 274 8.86 18.76 5.31
CA PRO A 274 9.69 19.70 4.55
C PRO A 274 10.61 19.01 3.54
N ARG A 275 11.20 17.86 3.92
CA ARG A 275 12.05 17.04 3.04
C ARG A 275 11.32 16.53 1.79
N TYR A 276 10.08 16.08 1.95
CA TYR A 276 9.27 15.54 0.85
C TYR A 276 8.70 16.64 -0.03
N VAL A 277 8.14 17.70 0.55
CA VAL A 277 7.54 18.79 -0.22
C VAL A 277 8.60 19.52 -1.07
N ARG A 278 9.83 19.67 -0.57
CA ARG A 278 10.98 20.20 -1.34
C ARG A 278 11.40 19.33 -2.53
N GLN A 279 10.89 18.11 -2.68
CA GLN A 279 11.19 17.29 -3.86
C GLN A 279 10.48 17.79 -5.13
N PHE A 280 9.46 18.64 -4.98
CA PHE A 280 8.54 18.97 -6.06
C PHE A 280 8.26 20.47 -6.14
N PRO A 281 7.90 20.98 -7.32
CA PRO A 281 7.20 22.26 -7.42
C PRO A 281 5.88 22.22 -6.64
N VAL A 282 5.50 23.36 -6.08
CA VAL A 282 4.27 23.51 -5.31
C VAL A 282 3.40 24.59 -5.93
N ALA A 283 2.19 24.23 -6.31
CA ALA A 283 1.16 25.18 -6.66
C ALA A 283 0.58 25.81 -5.39
N VAL A 284 0.45 27.13 -5.38
CA VAL A 284 -0.07 27.90 -4.25
C VAL A 284 -1.24 28.76 -4.74
N VAL A 285 -2.36 28.67 -4.04
CA VAL A 285 -3.46 29.62 -4.16
C VAL A 285 -3.31 30.65 -3.06
N ARG A 286 -3.26 31.91 -3.43
CA ARG A 286 -3.25 33.05 -2.51
C ARG A 286 -4.65 33.67 -2.43
N SER A 287 -5.07 34.07 -1.25
CA SER A 287 -6.23 34.94 -1.03
C SER A 287 -5.72 36.27 -0.53
N GLU A 288 -6.02 37.37 -1.23
CA GLU A 288 -5.53 38.72 -0.89
C GLU A 288 -3.99 38.78 -0.71
N GLY A 289 -3.25 37.99 -1.50
CA GLY A 289 -1.78 37.91 -1.44
C GLY A 289 -1.20 36.94 -0.41
N VAL A 290 -2.02 36.36 0.48
CA VAL A 290 -1.57 35.41 1.51
C VAL A 290 -1.80 33.96 1.05
N PRO A 291 -0.85 33.03 1.22
CA PRO A 291 -1.07 31.62 0.88
C PRO A 291 -2.25 31.03 1.67
N ALA A 292 -3.23 30.50 0.95
CA ALA A 292 -4.46 29.97 1.52
C ALA A 292 -4.68 28.48 1.17
N ALA A 293 -4.13 28.00 0.06
CA ALA A 293 -4.12 26.58 -0.29
C ALA A 293 -2.85 26.21 -1.05
N PHE A 294 -2.51 24.93 -1.06
CA PHE A 294 -1.38 24.44 -1.85
C PHE A 294 -1.60 23.03 -2.37
N ALA A 295 -0.86 22.69 -3.42
CA ALA A 295 -0.67 21.31 -3.86
C ALA A 295 0.76 21.06 -4.35
N ASN A 296 1.40 19.96 -3.91
CA ASN A 296 2.66 19.54 -4.52
C ASN A 296 2.40 18.81 -5.84
N LEU A 297 3.26 19.05 -6.81
CA LEU A 297 3.08 18.59 -8.18
C LEU A 297 4.01 17.41 -8.48
N TRP A 298 3.43 16.25 -8.71
CA TRP A 298 4.16 15.16 -9.32
C TRP A 298 4.27 15.42 -10.82
N THR A 299 5.50 15.57 -11.26
CA THR A 299 5.86 15.86 -12.65
C THR A 299 6.61 14.69 -13.25
N THR A 300 6.55 14.56 -14.56
CA THR A 300 7.32 13.58 -15.33
C THR A 300 8.33 14.31 -16.19
N GLY A 301 9.55 13.77 -16.30
CA GLY A 301 10.60 14.38 -17.13
C GLY A 301 10.25 14.39 -18.61
N THR A 302 9.42 13.45 -19.06
CA THR A 302 8.89 13.35 -20.43
C THR A 302 7.73 14.29 -20.71
N LYS A 303 7.19 14.95 -19.68
CA LYS A 303 5.94 15.75 -19.74
C LYS A 303 4.72 14.96 -20.22
N ALA A 304 4.75 13.64 -20.12
CA ALA A 304 3.59 12.81 -20.47
C ALA A 304 2.40 13.11 -19.54
N GLU A 305 2.67 13.25 -18.25
CA GLU A 305 1.63 13.41 -17.22
C GLU A 305 2.05 14.36 -16.10
N LEU A 306 1.06 15.10 -15.59
CA LEU A 306 1.12 15.98 -14.42
C LEU A 306 0.05 15.53 -13.42
N SER A 307 0.35 15.46 -12.13
CA SER A 307 -0.64 15.15 -11.10
C SER A 307 -0.36 15.89 -9.79
N VAL A 308 -1.34 15.83 -8.89
CA VAL A 308 -1.21 16.33 -7.52
C VAL A 308 -1.15 15.15 -6.55
N ASP A 309 -0.45 15.34 -5.43
CA ASP A 309 -0.42 14.37 -4.33
C ASP A 309 -1.10 14.95 -3.08
N LEU A 310 -0.42 15.83 -2.35
CA LEU A 310 -1.03 16.65 -1.32
C LEU A 310 -1.78 17.80 -1.99
N MET A 311 -3.01 18.02 -1.58
CA MET A 311 -3.79 19.20 -1.91
C MET A 311 -4.55 19.63 -0.66
N ARG A 312 -4.15 20.75 -0.06
CA ARG A 312 -4.68 21.20 1.24
C ARG A 312 -5.16 22.65 1.17
N PHE A 313 -6.24 22.91 1.88
CA PHE A 313 -6.93 24.21 1.91
C PHE A 313 -7.01 24.67 3.36
N GLY A 314 -6.52 25.88 3.62
CA GLY A 314 -6.65 26.55 4.90
C GLY A 314 -8.04 27.15 5.09
N PRO A 315 -8.32 27.67 6.29
CA PRO A 315 -9.59 28.34 6.59
C PRO A 315 -9.83 29.58 5.72
N ASP A 316 -8.75 30.24 5.28
CA ASP A 316 -8.79 31.46 4.47
C ASP A 316 -8.92 31.18 2.96
N ALA A 317 -9.08 29.92 2.56
CA ALA A 317 -9.23 29.57 1.14
C ALA A 317 -10.58 30.06 0.59
N PRO A 318 -10.60 30.73 -0.58
CA PRO A 318 -11.84 31.25 -1.15
C PRO A 318 -12.81 30.11 -1.52
N ARG A 319 -14.11 30.42 -1.56
CA ARG A 319 -15.12 29.43 -1.94
C ARG A 319 -14.88 28.98 -3.39
N GLY A 320 -14.70 27.67 -3.56
CA GLY A 320 -14.36 27.10 -4.88
C GLY A 320 -12.86 27.07 -5.17
N ALA A 321 -11.99 27.31 -4.17
CA ALA A 321 -10.54 27.23 -4.32
C ALA A 321 -10.06 25.90 -4.94
N MET A 322 -10.76 24.79 -4.69
CA MET A 322 -10.43 23.50 -5.29
C MET A 322 -10.66 23.47 -6.81
N ASP A 323 -11.82 23.96 -7.26
CA ASP A 323 -12.13 24.09 -8.69
C ASP A 323 -11.13 25.05 -9.35
N TYR A 324 -10.88 26.20 -8.72
CA TYR A 324 -9.90 27.17 -9.17
C TYR A 324 -8.50 26.57 -9.31
N LEU A 325 -8.01 25.87 -8.28
CA LEU A 325 -6.68 25.24 -8.27
C LEU A 325 -6.54 24.21 -9.40
N PHE A 326 -7.51 23.32 -9.60
CA PHE A 326 -7.44 22.34 -10.70
C PHE A 326 -7.48 23.00 -12.06
N ILE A 327 -8.31 24.03 -12.25
CA ILE A 327 -8.39 24.78 -13.52
C ILE A 327 -7.06 25.45 -13.84
N GLU A 328 -6.47 26.14 -12.87
CA GLU A 328 -5.17 26.81 -13.03
C GLU A 328 -4.04 25.79 -13.26
N LEU A 329 -4.06 24.65 -12.56
CA LEU A 329 -3.09 23.57 -12.78
C LEU A 329 -3.18 22.94 -14.17
N MET A 330 -4.39 22.69 -14.67
CA MET A 330 -4.57 22.16 -16.03
C MET A 330 -4.14 23.19 -17.08
N SER A 331 -4.45 24.47 -16.85
CA SER A 331 -4.03 25.57 -17.72
C SER A 331 -2.50 25.74 -17.73
N TRP A 332 -1.87 25.70 -16.55
CA TRP A 332 -0.42 25.72 -16.39
C TRP A 332 0.23 24.49 -17.03
N GLY A 333 -0.29 23.30 -16.77
CA GLY A 333 0.20 22.05 -17.34
C GLY A 333 0.17 22.08 -18.87
N ARG A 334 -0.93 22.56 -19.46
CA ARG A 334 -1.05 22.77 -20.90
C ARG A 334 0.02 23.76 -21.41
N ALA A 335 0.20 24.90 -20.73
CA ALA A 335 1.20 25.90 -21.10
C ALA A 335 2.64 25.37 -21.00
N GLN A 336 2.90 24.46 -20.05
CA GLN A 336 4.20 23.78 -19.91
C GLN A 336 4.40 22.62 -20.91
N GLY A 337 3.37 22.25 -21.68
CA GLY A 337 3.42 21.19 -22.68
C GLY A 337 3.17 19.79 -22.13
N TYR A 338 2.49 19.65 -20.98
CA TYR A 338 2.05 18.34 -20.49
C TYR A 338 0.90 17.80 -21.33
N THR A 339 0.88 16.47 -21.53
CA THR A 339 -0.17 15.81 -22.33
C THR A 339 -1.40 15.47 -21.50
N TRP A 340 -1.19 14.93 -20.29
CA TRP A 340 -2.25 14.49 -19.39
C TRP A 340 -2.18 15.19 -18.04
N PHE A 341 -3.35 15.44 -17.45
CA PHE A 341 -3.48 15.76 -16.03
C PHE A 341 -4.22 14.65 -15.31
N ASN A 342 -3.56 14.04 -14.34
CA ASN A 342 -4.12 12.95 -13.55
C ASN A 342 -4.70 13.50 -12.23
N LEU A 343 -6.03 13.36 -12.09
CA LEU A 343 -6.81 13.77 -10.92
C LEU A 343 -6.75 12.76 -9.76
N GLY A 344 -5.97 11.68 -9.93
CA GLY A 344 -5.84 10.56 -9.02
C GLY A 344 -7.02 9.58 -9.09
N THR A 345 -6.96 8.56 -8.24
CA THR A 345 -7.93 7.46 -8.20
C THR A 345 -9.25 7.87 -7.55
N ALA A 346 -10.36 7.35 -8.08
CA ALA A 346 -11.67 7.33 -7.43
C ALA A 346 -11.95 5.88 -6.99
N PRO A 347 -11.83 5.56 -5.68
CA PRO A 347 -12.06 4.22 -5.16
C PRO A 347 -13.45 3.70 -5.52
N LEU A 348 -13.55 2.41 -5.83
CA LEU A 348 -14.78 1.67 -6.16
C LEU A 348 -15.57 2.21 -7.38
N ALA A 349 -15.05 3.22 -8.05
CA ALA A 349 -15.65 3.80 -9.24
C ALA A 349 -15.61 2.79 -10.39
N GLY A 350 -16.71 2.70 -11.16
CA GLY A 350 -16.82 1.77 -12.29
C GLY A 350 -16.89 0.28 -11.90
N LEU A 351 -17.19 -0.05 -10.65
CA LEU A 351 -17.56 -1.41 -10.27
C LEU A 351 -19.02 -1.68 -10.63
N GLU A 352 -19.26 -2.73 -11.41
CA GLU A 352 -20.60 -3.15 -11.78
C GLU A 352 -21.37 -3.66 -10.55
N ARG A 353 -22.59 -3.15 -10.36
CA ARG A 353 -23.49 -3.53 -9.25
C ARG A 353 -24.38 -4.71 -9.61
N HIS A 354 -24.00 -5.53 -10.59
CA HIS A 354 -24.83 -6.61 -11.11
C HIS A 354 -25.04 -7.72 -10.04
N PRO A 355 -26.23 -8.35 -9.92
CA PRO A 355 -26.49 -9.38 -8.91
C PRO A 355 -25.59 -10.61 -9.01
N LEU A 356 -25.08 -10.91 -10.21
CA LEU A 356 -24.09 -11.98 -10.46
C LEU A 356 -22.64 -11.52 -10.31
N ALA A 357 -22.40 -10.24 -9.98
CA ALA A 357 -21.06 -9.76 -9.69
C ALA A 357 -20.50 -10.55 -8.49
N PRO A 358 -19.19 -10.87 -8.50
CA PRO A 358 -18.59 -11.67 -7.45
C PRO A 358 -18.91 -11.16 -6.04
N ALA A 359 -19.17 -12.08 -5.11
CA ALA A 359 -19.56 -11.73 -3.74
C ALA A 359 -18.55 -10.81 -3.02
N TRP A 360 -17.31 -10.71 -3.51
CA TRP A 360 -16.28 -9.81 -3.01
C TRP A 360 -16.65 -8.33 -3.15
N HIS A 361 -17.44 -7.91 -4.15
CA HIS A 361 -17.86 -6.51 -4.29
C HIS A 361 -18.60 -6.02 -3.02
N ARG A 362 -19.28 -6.93 -2.31
CA ARG A 362 -19.95 -6.66 -1.03
C ARG A 362 -18.95 -6.53 0.14
N VAL A 363 -17.88 -7.31 0.15
CA VAL A 363 -16.81 -7.25 1.17
C VAL A 363 -15.90 -6.04 0.95
N GLY A 364 -15.54 -5.73 -0.30
CA GLY A 364 -14.83 -4.51 -0.67
C GLY A 364 -15.63 -3.28 -0.23
N ASN A 365 -16.93 -3.23 -0.53
CA ASN A 365 -17.80 -2.17 -0.02
C ASN A 365 -17.79 -2.09 1.52
N PHE A 366 -17.71 -3.21 2.24
CA PHE A 366 -17.65 -3.19 3.71
C PHE A 366 -16.30 -2.66 4.22
N VAL A 367 -15.18 -3.19 3.73
CA VAL A 367 -13.83 -2.80 4.18
C VAL A 367 -13.48 -1.37 3.76
N PHE A 368 -13.89 -0.92 2.57
CA PHE A 368 -13.66 0.46 2.14
C PHE A 368 -14.64 1.45 2.77
N ARG A 369 -15.91 1.09 3.02
CA ARG A 369 -16.84 1.96 3.79
C ARG A 369 -16.49 2.09 5.26
N HIS A 370 -15.85 1.07 5.86
CA HIS A 370 -15.43 1.11 7.27
C HIS A 370 -13.96 1.50 7.46
N GLY A 371 -13.11 1.33 6.44
CA GLY A 371 -11.69 1.67 6.47
C GLY A 371 -11.40 3.12 6.12
N GLU A 372 -12.27 3.79 5.35
CA GLU A 372 -12.17 5.22 5.10
C GLU A 372 -13.53 5.89 5.27
N HIS A 373 -13.68 6.66 6.35
CA HIS A 373 -14.69 7.72 6.46
C HIS A 373 -14.36 8.92 5.54
N PHE A 374 -13.34 8.78 4.70
CA PHE A 374 -12.79 9.84 3.88
C PHE A 374 -13.34 9.72 2.46
N TYR A 375 -14.08 10.77 2.10
CA TYR A 375 -14.67 11.02 0.79
C TYR A 375 -15.91 10.18 0.47
N ASN A 376 -17.05 10.87 0.38
CA ASN A 376 -18.25 10.35 -0.28
C ASN A 376 -17.86 9.96 -1.73
N PHE A 377 -17.58 8.68 -1.97
CA PHE A 377 -16.93 8.17 -3.19
C PHE A 377 -17.67 8.55 -4.47
N GLU A 378 -19.01 8.53 -4.41
CA GLU A 378 -19.88 8.95 -5.51
C GLU A 378 -19.77 10.47 -5.76
N GLY A 379 -19.60 11.25 -4.69
CA GLY A 379 -19.27 12.67 -4.75
C GLY A 379 -17.91 12.96 -5.38
N LEU A 380 -16.88 12.14 -5.06
CA LEU A 380 -15.53 12.31 -5.63
C LEU A 380 -15.49 11.97 -7.12
N ARG A 381 -16.13 10.86 -7.55
CA ARG A 381 -16.26 10.53 -8.98
C ARG A 381 -17.02 11.63 -9.72
N ARG A 382 -18.17 12.07 -9.19
CA ARG A 382 -18.99 13.12 -9.79
C ARG A 382 -18.22 14.45 -9.88
N TYR A 383 -17.43 14.77 -8.86
CA TYR A 383 -16.55 15.94 -8.86
C TYR A 383 -15.54 15.86 -10.00
N LYS A 384 -14.80 14.74 -10.13
CA LYS A 384 -13.81 14.52 -11.19
C LYS A 384 -14.46 14.49 -12.58
N ALA A 385 -15.69 13.99 -12.71
CA ALA A 385 -16.43 13.94 -13.97
C ALA A 385 -16.70 15.32 -14.59
N LYS A 386 -16.73 16.41 -13.79
CA LYS A 386 -16.79 17.78 -14.29
C LYS A 386 -15.62 18.11 -15.24
N PHE A 387 -14.51 17.38 -15.10
CA PHE A 387 -13.32 17.52 -15.92
C PHE A 387 -13.31 16.68 -17.20
N GLU A 388 -14.42 15.97 -17.51
CA GLU A 388 -14.56 15.03 -18.63
C GLU A 388 -13.31 14.14 -18.81
N PRO A 389 -12.86 13.45 -17.75
CA PRO A 389 -11.67 12.63 -17.82
C PRO A 389 -11.92 11.34 -18.61
N VAL A 390 -10.84 10.79 -19.16
CA VAL A 390 -10.74 9.39 -19.53
C VAL A 390 -10.54 8.58 -18.24
N TRP A 391 -11.38 7.57 -18.02
CA TRP A 391 -11.34 6.73 -16.83
C TRP A 391 -10.53 5.47 -17.09
N GLU A 392 -9.47 5.26 -16.30
CA GLU A 392 -8.61 4.07 -16.40
C GLU A 392 -8.81 3.16 -15.20
N PRO A 393 -9.10 1.86 -15.39
CA PRO A 393 -9.30 0.95 -14.29
C PRO A 393 -7.98 0.67 -13.56
N LYS A 394 -8.05 0.67 -12.22
CA LYS A 394 -6.95 0.26 -11.34
C LYS A 394 -7.30 -1.00 -10.59
N TYR A 395 -6.31 -1.86 -10.41
CA TYR A 395 -6.48 -3.20 -9.87
C TYR A 395 -5.66 -3.43 -8.61
N LEU A 396 -6.15 -4.34 -7.77
CA LEU A 396 -5.39 -5.01 -6.73
C LEU A 396 -5.11 -6.44 -7.24
N ALA A 397 -3.86 -6.77 -7.52
CA ALA A 397 -3.46 -8.13 -7.86
C ALA A 397 -2.96 -8.84 -6.61
N ALA A 398 -3.65 -9.91 -6.20
CA ALA A 398 -3.30 -10.67 -5.00
C ALA A 398 -3.67 -12.14 -5.16
N ARG A 399 -3.19 -13.00 -4.26
CA ARG A 399 -3.68 -14.38 -4.18
C ARG A 399 -5.18 -14.34 -3.84
N GLY A 400 -6.01 -14.82 -4.76
CA GLY A 400 -7.46 -14.86 -4.59
C GLY A 400 -7.91 -15.75 -3.43
N GLY A 401 -9.20 -15.70 -3.11
CA GLY A 401 -9.80 -16.55 -2.06
C GLY A 401 -9.73 -15.93 -0.66
N ILE A 402 -9.48 -16.77 0.36
CA ILE A 402 -9.67 -16.43 1.79
C ILE A 402 -8.66 -15.37 2.28
N SER A 403 -7.54 -15.17 1.58
CA SER A 403 -6.52 -14.16 1.93
C SER A 403 -6.95 -12.72 1.63
N LEU A 404 -7.88 -12.51 0.70
CA LEU A 404 -8.16 -11.18 0.16
C LEU A 404 -8.69 -10.16 1.19
N PRO A 405 -9.61 -10.50 2.11
CA PRO A 405 -10.04 -9.55 3.14
C PRO A 405 -8.89 -9.09 4.04
N ARG A 406 -7.94 -9.99 4.34
CA ARG A 406 -6.76 -9.67 5.13
C ARG A 406 -5.82 -8.74 4.37
N VAL A 407 -5.60 -8.98 3.08
CA VAL A 407 -4.81 -8.10 2.22
C VAL A 407 -5.38 -6.69 2.20
N LEU A 408 -6.71 -6.54 2.08
CA LEU A 408 -7.36 -5.23 2.11
C LEU A 408 -7.15 -4.52 3.45
N VAL A 409 -7.27 -5.23 4.58
CA VAL A 409 -6.97 -4.65 5.90
C VAL A 409 -5.52 -4.23 5.99
N ASP A 410 -4.57 -5.08 5.57
CA ASP A 410 -3.15 -4.77 5.59
C ASP A 410 -2.82 -3.52 4.74
N VAL A 411 -3.45 -3.38 3.56
CA VAL A 411 -3.36 -2.18 2.70
C VAL A 411 -3.94 -0.96 3.41
N SER A 412 -5.14 -1.06 4.00
CA SER A 412 -5.77 0.07 4.70
C SER A 412 -4.96 0.53 5.90
N VAL A 413 -4.42 -0.40 6.69
CA VAL A 413 -3.53 -0.10 7.83
C VAL A 413 -2.28 0.62 7.37
N LEU A 414 -1.72 0.17 6.26
CA LEU A 414 -0.51 0.74 5.70
C LEU A 414 -0.72 2.18 5.20
N ILE A 415 -1.83 2.44 4.50
CA ILE A 415 -2.21 3.78 4.04
C ILE A 415 -2.52 4.69 5.23
N ALA A 416 -3.21 4.15 6.24
CA ALA A 416 -3.61 4.90 7.42
C ALA A 416 -2.42 5.38 8.27
N GLY A 417 -1.24 4.76 8.14
CA GLY A 417 -0.04 5.01 8.95
C GLY A 417 0.04 4.14 10.22
N GLY A 418 -0.90 3.20 10.39
CA GLY A 418 -0.90 2.19 11.44
C GLY A 418 -2.31 1.83 11.95
N MET A 419 -2.39 0.76 12.75
CA MET A 419 -3.67 0.29 13.33
C MET A 419 -4.34 1.33 14.23
N LYS A 420 -3.53 2.11 14.98
CA LYS A 420 -4.05 3.17 15.85
C LYS A 420 -4.74 4.24 15.01
N GLU A 421 -4.08 4.71 13.96
CA GLU A 421 -4.57 5.76 13.07
C GLU A 421 -5.81 5.33 12.27
N LEU A 422 -5.91 4.05 11.90
CA LEU A 422 -7.11 3.48 11.29
C LEU A 422 -8.33 3.47 12.22
N LEU A 423 -8.12 3.31 13.54
CA LEU A 423 -9.19 3.22 14.54
C LEU A 423 -9.54 4.57 15.18
N THR A 424 -8.64 5.56 15.11
CA THR A 424 -8.94 6.93 15.52
C THR A 424 -9.99 7.53 14.58
N ARG A 425 -11.04 8.08 15.21
CA ARG A 425 -12.19 8.71 14.57
C ARG A 425 -11.94 10.16 14.24
#